data_AF-A0A8J5CNH3-F1
#
_entry.id   AF-A0A8J5CNH3-F1
#
_cell.length_a   1.000
_cell.length_b   1.000
_cell.length_c   1.000
_cell.angle_alpha   90.00
_cell.angle_beta   90.00
_cell.angle_gamma   90.00
#
_symmetry.space_group_name_H-M   'P 1'
#
loop_
_entity.id
_entity.type
_entity.pdbx_description
1 polymer ?
#
loop_
_entity_poly.entity_id
_entity_poly.type
_entity_poly.pdbx_seq_one_letter_code
_entity_poly.pdbx_strand_id
1 'polypeptide(L)'
;MKASNGADAPINDLQFIHDRMDYRKVDKAVADTVIDKLGHHGWCLSEEVVPFAMFSKNAKMINSKYDQQLAARLLETPEPDNFRLGKPLFRKVARDTTLKDLIGP
;
A
#
# COMPACT_ATOMS: atom_id res chain seq x y z
N MET A 1 -19.91 13.06 -0.94
CA MET A 1 -18.69 12.27 -0.69
C MET A 1 -18.01 12.04 -2.04
N LYS A 2 -16.74 12.41 -2.22
CA LYS A 2 -15.99 11.99 -3.40
C LYS A 2 -15.64 10.52 -3.22
N ALA A 3 -15.98 9.69 -4.18
CA ALA A 3 -15.48 8.31 -4.22
C ALA A 3 -13.95 8.36 -4.23
N SER A 4 -13.31 7.48 -3.46
CA SER A 4 -11.85 7.37 -3.49
C SER A 4 -11.43 7.00 -4.91
N ASN A 5 -10.52 7.76 -5.50
CA ASN A 5 -9.99 7.38 -6.81
C ASN A 5 -8.99 6.22 -6.62
N GLY A 6 -8.59 5.55 -7.71
CA GLY A 6 -7.62 4.45 -7.62
C GLY A 6 -6.29 4.84 -6.95
N ALA A 7 -5.95 6.13 -6.95
CA ALA A 7 -4.77 6.66 -6.28
C ALA A 7 -4.88 6.67 -4.74
N ASP A 8 -6.09 6.70 -4.17
CA ASP A 8 -6.28 6.64 -2.72
C ASP A 8 -6.17 5.20 -2.18
N ALA A 9 -6.28 4.19 -3.05
CA ALA A 9 -6.35 2.80 -2.63
C ALA A 9 -5.11 2.32 -1.86
N PRO A 10 -3.85 2.59 -2.30
CA PRO A 10 -2.67 2.12 -1.58
C PRO A 10 -2.60 2.65 -0.14
N ILE A 11 -2.87 3.94 0.07
CA ILE A 11 -2.82 4.53 1.41
C ILE A 11 -3.95 4.02 2.32
N ASN A 12 -5.14 3.82 1.77
CA ASN A 12 -6.29 3.31 2.52
C ASN A 12 -6.07 1.85 2.92
N ASP A 13 -5.55 1.02 2.02
CA ASP A 13 -5.32 -0.40 2.28
C ASP A 13 -4.17 -0.60 3.29
N LEU A 14 -3.10 0.21 3.19
CA LEU A 14 -2.03 0.19 4.18
C LEU A 14 -2.54 0.62 5.56
N GLN A 15 -3.32 1.70 5.63
CA GLN A 15 -3.93 2.17 6.87
C GLN A 15 -4.85 1.10 7.47
N PHE A 16 -5.66 0.46 6.64
CA PHE A 16 -6.56 -0.60 7.06
C PHE A 16 -5.80 -1.78 7.70
N ILE A 17 -4.68 -2.20 7.09
CA ILE A 17 -3.83 -3.25 7.65
C ILE A 17 -3.25 -2.82 9.01
N HIS A 18 -2.79 -1.59 9.14
CA HIS A 18 -2.33 -1.06 10.43
C HIS A 18 -3.44 -1.06 11.48
N ASP A 19 -4.61 -0.55 11.17
CA ASP A 19 -5.74 -0.49 12.10
C ASP A 19 -6.15 -1.89 12.56
N ARG A 20 -6.11 -2.87 11.65
CA ARG A 20 -6.31 -4.29 11.97
C ARG A 20 -5.24 -4.84 12.92
N MET A 21 -3.97 -4.44 12.78
CA MET A 21 -2.92 -4.83 13.72
C MET A 21 -3.16 -4.28 15.13
N ASP A 22 -3.75 -3.09 15.26
CA ASP A 22 -4.17 -2.58 16.57
C ASP A 22 -5.39 -3.30 17.09
N TYR A 23 -6.37 -3.57 16.23
CA TYR A 23 -7.59 -4.27 16.61
C TYR A 23 -7.34 -5.70 17.07
N ARG A 24 -6.25 -6.35 16.63
CA ARG A 24 -5.80 -7.65 17.18
C ARG A 24 -5.64 -7.64 18.70
N LYS A 25 -5.37 -6.49 19.32
CA LYS A 25 -5.28 -6.34 20.79
C LYS A 25 -6.65 -6.41 21.46
N VAL A 26 -7.72 -6.12 20.72
CA VAL A 26 -9.12 -6.16 21.17
C VAL A 26 -9.72 -7.54 20.89
N ASP A 27 -9.68 -7.98 19.63
CA ASP A 27 -10.14 -9.30 19.20
C ASP A 27 -9.25 -9.84 18.08
N LYS A 28 -8.38 -10.78 18.45
CA LYS A 28 -7.46 -11.42 17.51
C LYS A 28 -8.19 -12.24 16.45
N ALA A 29 -9.26 -12.96 16.81
CA ALA A 29 -9.93 -13.87 15.89
C ALA A 29 -10.68 -13.11 14.80
N VAL A 30 -11.37 -12.03 15.18
CA VAL A 30 -12.03 -11.12 14.24
C VAL A 30 -10.99 -10.45 13.35
N ALA A 31 -9.93 -9.89 13.94
CA ALA A 31 -8.87 -9.26 13.17
C ALA A 31 -8.20 -10.22 12.16
N ASP A 32 -8.00 -11.48 12.54
CA ASP A 32 -7.42 -12.50 11.67
C ASP A 32 -8.36 -12.84 10.52
N THR A 33 -9.62 -13.11 10.82
CA THR A 33 -10.66 -13.44 9.84
C THR A 33 -10.88 -12.34 8.80
N VAL A 34 -10.86 -11.07 9.23
CA VAL A 34 -11.10 -9.92 8.34
C VAL A 34 -10.08 -9.86 7.20
N ILE A 35 -8.80 -10.11 7.47
CA ILE A 35 -7.77 -10.10 6.42
C ILE A 35 -7.87 -11.31 5.51
N ASP A 36 -8.16 -12.49 6.05
CA ASP A 36 -8.39 -13.68 5.24
C ASP A 36 -9.59 -13.48 4.29
N LYS A 37 -10.61 -12.72 4.72
CA LYS A 37 -11.80 -12.40 3.93
C LYS A 37 -11.62 -11.25 2.93
N LEU A 38 -10.71 -10.32 3.19
CA LEU A 38 -10.40 -9.24 2.25
C LEU A 38 -9.70 -9.72 0.98
N GLY A 39 -9.25 -10.98 0.95
CA GLY A 39 -8.81 -11.65 -0.27
C GLY A 39 -7.71 -10.88 -1.01
N HIS A 40 -7.91 -10.65 -2.30
CA HIS A 40 -6.97 -9.95 -3.18
C HIS A 40 -6.88 -8.42 -2.96
N HIS A 41 -7.47 -7.84 -1.91
CA HIS A 41 -7.28 -6.40 -1.60
C HIS A 41 -5.81 -5.99 -1.43
N GLY A 42 -4.90 -6.94 -1.23
CA GLY A 42 -3.46 -6.66 -1.33
C GLY A 42 -3.02 -6.05 -2.67
N TRP A 43 -3.82 -6.17 -3.75
CA TRP A 43 -3.49 -5.71 -5.12
C TRP A 43 -3.09 -4.24 -5.18
N CYS A 44 -3.69 -3.38 -4.36
CA CYS A 44 -3.34 -1.96 -4.30
C CYS A 44 -2.00 -1.70 -3.60
N LEU A 45 -1.47 -2.70 -2.89
CA LEU A 45 -0.16 -2.69 -2.22
C LEU A 45 0.91 -3.43 -3.03
N SER A 46 0.64 -3.73 -4.30
CA SER A 46 1.65 -4.22 -5.23
C SER A 46 2.64 -3.12 -5.62
N GLU A 47 3.85 -3.54 -5.97
CA GLU A 47 4.98 -2.67 -6.30
C GLU A 47 4.65 -1.67 -7.42
N GLU A 48 3.82 -2.09 -8.38
CA GLU A 48 3.43 -1.33 -9.56
C GLU A 48 2.30 -0.32 -9.28
N VAL A 49 1.45 -0.59 -8.27
CA VAL A 49 0.26 0.22 -7.98
C VAL A 49 0.52 1.24 -6.88
N VAL A 50 1.41 0.94 -5.93
CA VAL A 50 1.78 1.85 -4.83
C VAL A 50 2.20 3.25 -5.32
N PRO A 51 2.98 3.41 -6.41
CA PRO A 51 3.34 4.73 -6.94
C PRO A 51 2.14 5.60 -7.31
N PHE A 52 0.98 5.02 -7.62
CA PHE A 52 -0.22 5.80 -7.95
C PHE A 52 -0.69 6.66 -6.78
N ALA A 53 -0.30 6.33 -5.54
CA ALA A 53 -0.62 7.13 -4.36
C ALA A 53 -0.11 8.57 -4.42
N MET A 54 0.92 8.86 -5.23
CA MET A 54 1.40 10.24 -5.46
C MET A 54 0.33 11.13 -6.11
N PHE A 55 -0.62 10.53 -6.84
CA PHE A 55 -1.74 11.24 -7.47
C PHE A 55 -3.00 11.28 -6.58
N SER A 56 -2.89 10.81 -5.34
CA SER A 56 -3.96 10.88 -4.35
C SER A 56 -4.26 12.32 -3.98
N LYS A 57 -5.54 12.65 -3.86
CA LYS A 57 -5.97 13.96 -3.31
C LYS A 57 -6.13 13.92 -1.79
N ASN A 58 -5.70 12.84 -1.14
CA ASN A 58 -5.69 12.71 0.29
C ASN A 58 -4.68 13.71 0.89
N ALA A 59 -5.13 14.48 1.89
CA ALA A 59 -4.28 15.46 2.58
C ALA A 59 -3.02 14.84 3.22
N LYS A 60 -3.04 13.52 3.50
CA LYS A 60 -1.85 12.79 3.97
C LYS A 60 -0.76 12.66 2.91
N MET A 61 -1.10 12.75 1.62
CA MET A 61 -0.18 12.60 0.49
C MET A 61 0.26 13.94 -0.08
N ILE A 62 -0.65 14.88 -0.34
CA ILE A 62 -0.35 16.15 -1.04
C ILE A 62 0.82 16.91 -0.38
N ASN A 63 1.90 17.14 -1.15
CA ASN A 63 3.10 17.89 -0.73
C ASN A 63 3.69 17.41 0.61
N SER A 64 3.47 16.15 0.95
CA SER A 64 3.93 15.58 2.21
C SER A 64 5.35 15.04 2.08
N LYS A 65 6.00 14.85 3.22
CA LYS A 65 7.26 14.08 3.28
C LYS A 65 7.09 12.67 2.69
N TYR A 66 5.88 12.08 2.77
CA TYR A 66 5.59 10.78 2.21
C TYR A 66 5.65 10.81 0.68
N ASP A 67 5.04 11.81 0.05
CA ASP A 67 5.06 11.98 -1.41
C ASP A 67 6.49 12.10 -1.96
N GLN A 68 7.32 12.94 -1.32
CA GLN A 68 8.74 13.07 -1.69
C GLN A 68 9.52 11.76 -1.53
N GLN A 69 9.22 10.97 -0.49
CA GLN A 69 9.86 9.68 -0.25
C GLN A 69 9.44 8.62 -1.27
N LEU A 70 8.16 8.61 -1.69
CA LEU A 70 7.70 7.72 -2.75
C LEU A 70 8.36 8.08 -4.08
N ALA A 71 8.41 9.36 -4.42
CA ALA A 71 9.04 9.83 -5.65
C ALA A 71 10.53 9.48 -5.69
N ALA A 72 11.27 9.75 -4.60
CA ALA A 72 12.69 9.42 -4.50
C ALA A 72 12.91 7.90 -4.66
N ARG A 73 12.11 7.08 -3.96
CA ARG A 73 12.23 5.63 -4.04
C ARG A 73 11.95 5.11 -5.45
N LEU A 74 10.92 5.63 -6.12
CA LEU A 74 10.60 5.24 -7.49
C LEU A 74 11.73 5.59 -8.47
N LEU A 75 12.39 6.73 -8.29
CA LEU A 75 13.54 7.13 -9.13
C LEU A 75 14.80 6.29 -8.89
N GLU A 76 14.95 5.72 -7.68
CA GLU A 76 16.04 4.80 -7.34
C GLU A 76 15.79 3.37 -7.84
N THR A 77 14.54 3.02 -8.13
CA THR A 77 14.13 1.70 -8.63
C THR A 77 14.56 1.55 -10.11
N PRO A 78 15.48 0.62 -10.45
CA PRO A 78 15.88 0.38 -11.83
C PRO A 78 14.70 -0.17 -12.65
N GLU A 79 14.69 0.17 -13.93
CA GLU A 79 13.75 -0.44 -14.86
C GLU A 79 14.03 -1.95 -14.96
N PRO A 80 13.01 -2.81 -14.88
CA PRO A 80 13.23 -4.24 -14.98
C PRO A 80 13.67 -4.62 -16.40
N ASP A 81 14.77 -5.38 -16.51
CA ASP A 81 15.31 -5.87 -17.80
C ASP A 81 14.31 -6.73 -18.60
N ASN A 82 13.34 -7.34 -17.92
CA ASN A 82 12.34 -8.21 -18.52
C ASN A 82 10.97 -7.97 -17.92
N PHE A 83 9.96 -7.91 -18.78
CA PHE A 83 8.56 -7.92 -18.35
C PHE A 83 8.20 -9.27 -17.70
N ARG A 84 7.65 -9.22 -16.49
CA ARG A 84 7.22 -10.41 -15.74
C ARG A 84 5.71 -10.59 -15.87
N LEU A 85 5.29 -11.65 -16.56
CA LEU A 85 3.89 -12.10 -16.56
C LEU A 85 3.59 -12.88 -15.28
N GLY A 86 2.54 -12.48 -14.55
CA GLY A 86 2.13 -13.20 -13.35
C GLY A 86 1.19 -12.40 -12.46
N LYS A 87 0.88 -12.96 -11.29
CA LYS A 87 0.17 -12.23 -10.23
C LYS A 87 1.12 -11.21 -9.61
N PRO A 88 0.65 -10.02 -9.23
CA PRO A 88 1.47 -9.04 -8.53
C PRO A 88 2.05 -9.65 -7.25
N LEU A 89 3.26 -9.23 -6.89
CA LEU A 89 3.90 -9.66 -5.65
C LEU A 89 3.35 -8.86 -4.47
N PHE A 90 2.86 -9.56 -3.45
CA PHE A 90 2.45 -8.95 -2.20
C PHE A 90 3.55 -9.06 -1.18
N ARG A 91 4.18 -7.91 -0.89
CA ARG A 91 5.13 -7.79 0.21
C ARG A 91 4.39 -7.93 1.54
N LYS A 92 5.04 -8.54 2.52
CA LYS A 92 4.50 -8.63 3.88
C LYS A 92 4.52 -7.24 4.50
N VAL A 93 3.35 -6.77 4.93
CA VAL A 93 3.20 -5.50 5.65
C VAL A 93 3.43 -5.76 7.14
N ALA A 94 4.41 -5.07 7.71
CA ALA A 94 4.68 -4.97 9.14
C ALA A 94 4.10 -3.66 9.70
N ARG A 95 4.21 -3.48 11.02
CA ARG A 95 3.59 -2.35 11.72
C ARG A 95 4.20 -0.98 11.38
N ASP A 96 5.48 -0.99 11.05
CA ASP A 96 6.30 0.17 10.67
C ASP A 96 6.40 0.34 9.15
N THR A 97 5.74 -0.53 8.37
CA THR A 97 5.74 -0.46 6.92
C THR A 97 5.05 0.81 6.44
N THR A 98 5.73 1.52 5.55
CA THR A 98 5.21 2.68 4.83
C THR A 98 5.10 2.35 3.35
N LEU A 99 4.36 3.17 2.58
CA LEU A 99 4.18 2.95 1.14
C LEU A 99 5.51 2.88 0.38
N LYS A 100 6.53 3.68 0.74
CA LYS A 100 7.85 3.61 0.09
C LYS A 100 8.52 2.23 0.23
N ASP A 101 8.24 1.49 1.30
CA ASP A 101 8.85 0.17 1.56
C ASP A 101 8.22 -0.92 0.68
N LEU A 102 7.10 -0.58 0.02
CA LEU A 102 6.36 -1.45 -0.88
C LEU A 102 6.67 -1.19 -2.36
N ILE A 103 7.46 -0.17 -2.69
CA ILE A 103 7.98 0.03 -4.05
C ILE A 103 9.11 -0.98 -4.29
N GLY A 104 9.07 -1.62 -5.46
CA GLY A 104 10.02 -2.66 -5.87
C GLY A 104 11.49 -2.23 -5.80
N PRO A 105 12.43 -3.20 -5.76
CA PRO A 105 13.86 -2.94 -5.80
C PRO A 105 14.20 -2.06 -6.98
#